data_AF-A0AAU4FU01-F1
#
_entry.id   AF-A0AAU4FU01-F1
#
_cell.length_a   1.000
_cell.length_b   1.000
_cell.length_c   1.000
_cell.angle_alpha   90.00
_cell.angle_beta   90.00
_cell.angle_gamma   90.00
#
_symmetry.space_group_name_H-M   'P 1'
#
loop_
_entity.id
_entity.type
_entity.pdbx_description
1 polymer ?
#
loop_
_entity_poly.entity_id
_entity_poly.type
_entity_poly.pdbx_seq_one_letter_code
_entity_poly.pdbx_strand_id
1 'polypeptide(L)'
;MAIRKSTIQEQLGAAISQVNPGDRPLVSVQAIAGPNPSLMAALGLFGQMFLTYYFVTVTEQAVLIHKANRMSNRPQEIVHALPPTEAMRSVSDIRRGALWSSFRFQLPGEPQPVKMNVHRQWRPELDQMLGMLTGYQPTA
;
A
#
# COMPACT_ATOMS: atom_id res chain seq x y z
N MET A 1 -13.86 14.34 -11.17
CA MET A 1 -12.58 15.09 -11.12
C MET A 1 -11.49 14.08 -10.80
N ALA A 2 -10.50 13.87 -11.68
CA ALA A 2 -9.39 12.98 -11.37
C ALA A 2 -8.52 13.68 -10.32
N ILE A 3 -8.50 13.17 -9.09
CA ILE A 3 -7.56 13.67 -8.07
C ILE A 3 -6.16 13.40 -8.60
N ARG A 4 -5.35 14.45 -8.75
CA ARG A 4 -3.98 14.32 -9.21
C ARG A 4 -3.19 13.54 -8.17
N LYS A 5 -2.33 12.63 -8.62
CA LYS A 5 -1.43 11.83 -7.77
C LYS A 5 -0.62 12.70 -6.78
N SER A 6 -0.18 13.88 -7.23
CA SER A 6 0.51 14.87 -6.38
C SER A 6 -0.34 15.33 -5.21
N THR A 7 -1.63 15.61 -5.43
CA THR A 7 -2.57 16.02 -4.37
C THR A 7 -2.77 14.91 -3.34
N ILE A 8 -2.73 13.64 -3.75
CA ILE A 8 -2.81 12.50 -2.82
C ILE A 8 -1.53 12.42 -1.96
N GLN A 9 -0.36 12.60 -2.58
CA GLN A 9 0.92 12.60 -1.87
C GLN A 9 1.03 13.78 -0.89
N GLU A 10 0.56 14.96 -1.27
CA GLU A 10 0.47 16.14 -0.39
C GLU A 10 -0.44 15.86 0.82
N GLN A 11 -1.62 15.27 0.60
CA GLN A 11 -2.55 14.92 1.67
C GLN A 11 -1.96 13.86 2.63
N LEU A 12 -1.23 12.88 2.09
CA LEU A 12 -0.50 11.90 2.90
C LEU A 12 0.59 12.57 3.74
N GLY A 13 1.40 13.44 3.13
CA GLY A 13 2.42 14.19 3.85
C GLY A 13 1.84 15.02 4.99
N ALA A 14 0.73 15.72 4.74
CA ALA A 14 0.04 16.49 5.78
C ALA A 14 -0.49 15.60 6.91
N ALA A 15 -1.07 14.44 6.58
CA ALA A 15 -1.56 13.50 7.58
C ALA A 15 -0.43 12.91 8.45
N ILE A 16 0.71 12.57 7.84
CA ILE A 16 1.87 12.03 8.56
C ILE A 16 2.47 13.10 9.46
N SER A 17 2.65 14.34 8.98
CA SER A 17 3.20 15.43 9.80
C SER A 17 2.29 15.82 10.97
N GLN A 18 0.98 15.58 10.89
CA GLN A 18 0.09 15.77 12.04
C GLN A 18 0.29 14.73 13.14
N VAL A 19 0.62 13.49 12.75
CA VAL A 19 0.84 12.38 13.70
C VAL A 19 2.26 12.39 14.25
N ASN A 20 3.25 12.62 13.40
CA ASN A 20 4.65 12.72 13.76
C ASN A 20 5.33 13.86 12.98
N PRO A 21 5.44 15.06 13.57
CA PRO A 21 5.97 16.25 12.89
C PRO A 21 7.43 16.12 12.40
N GLY A 22 8.20 15.18 12.96
CA GLY A 22 9.58 14.92 12.55
C GLY A 22 9.72 13.90 11.42
N ASP A 23 8.66 13.18 11.08
CA ASP A 23 8.72 12.07 10.14
C ASP A 23 8.38 12.53 8.71
N ARG A 24 9.24 12.15 7.76
CA ARG A 24 9.15 12.59 6.37
C ARG A 24 8.81 11.41 5.45
N PRO A 25 7.77 11.52 4.61
CA PRO A 25 7.47 10.48 3.63
C PRO A 25 8.53 10.47 2.52
N LEU A 26 9.20 9.33 2.36
CA LEU A 26 10.18 9.09 1.29
C LEU A 26 9.51 8.62 0.01
N VAL A 27 8.56 7.68 0.13
CA VAL A 27 7.78 7.16 -0.99
C VAL A 27 6.40 6.70 -0.51
N SER A 28 5.36 6.95 -1.31
CA SER A 28 4.00 6.49 -1.04
C SER A 28 3.42 5.76 -2.25
N VAL A 29 2.90 4.56 -2.04
CA VAL A 29 2.32 3.70 -3.06
C VAL A 29 0.88 3.40 -2.73
N GLN A 30 -0.01 3.54 -3.72
CA GLN A 30 -1.36 3.01 -3.61
C GLN A 30 -1.39 1.52 -3.95
N ALA A 31 -1.95 0.74 -3.04
CA ALA A 31 -2.26 -0.67 -3.23
C ALA A 31 -3.76 -0.91 -3.06
N ILE A 32 -4.28 -1.88 -3.81
CA ILE A 32 -5.65 -2.37 -3.71
C ILE A 32 -5.57 -3.81 -3.21
N ALA A 33 -6.02 -4.04 -1.99
CA ALA A 33 -6.15 -5.36 -1.42
C ALA A 33 -7.59 -5.84 -1.57
N GLY A 34 -7.77 -7.05 -2.08
CA GLY A 34 -9.06 -7.74 -2.06
C GLY A 34 -9.07 -8.80 -0.97
N PRO A 35 -10.26 -9.27 -0.55
CA PRO A 35 -10.34 -10.44 0.30
C PRO A 35 -9.66 -11.65 -0.32
N ASN A 36 -9.21 -12.56 0.52
CA ASN A 36 -8.67 -13.84 0.07
C ASN A 36 -9.74 -14.63 -0.73
N PRO A 37 -9.31 -15.56 -1.62
CA PRO A 37 -10.22 -16.29 -2.51
C PRO A 37 -11.37 -17.01 -1.78
N SER A 38 -11.15 -17.46 -0.54
CA SER A 38 -12.18 -18.10 0.29
C SER A 38 -13.29 -17.13 0.71
N LEU A 39 -12.96 -15.90 1.13
CA LEU A 39 -13.96 -14.89 1.44
C LEU A 39 -14.66 -14.38 0.17
N MET A 40 -13.94 -14.26 -0.96
CA MET A 40 -14.54 -13.89 -2.25
C MET A 40 -15.55 -14.94 -2.75
N ALA A 41 -15.25 -16.23 -2.58
CA ALA A 41 -16.16 -17.32 -2.96
C ALA A 41 -17.49 -17.28 -2.18
N ALA A 42 -17.46 -16.83 -0.93
CA ALA A 42 -18.67 -16.67 -0.11
C ALA A 42 -19.53 -15.45 -0.47
N LEU A 43 -18.97 -14.44 -1.15
CA LEU A 43 -19.58 -13.12 -1.29
C LEU A 43 -20.10 -12.79 -2.71
N GLY A 44 -19.80 -13.59 -3.73
CA GLY A 44 -20.34 -13.42 -5.09
C GLY A 44 -20.13 -12.01 -5.68
N LEU A 45 -21.13 -11.48 -6.40
CA LEU A 45 -21.12 -10.12 -6.99
C LEU A 45 -20.91 -8.99 -5.95
N PHE A 46 -21.14 -9.24 -4.66
CA PHE A 46 -20.88 -8.27 -3.59
C PHE A 46 -19.40 -8.19 -3.19
N GLY A 47 -18.56 -9.13 -3.62
CA GLY A 47 -17.11 -9.15 -3.35
C GLY A 47 -16.38 -7.87 -3.77
N GLN A 48 -16.90 -7.15 -4.78
CA GLN A 48 -16.35 -5.89 -5.26
C GLN A 48 -16.45 -4.75 -4.22
N MET A 49 -17.36 -4.86 -3.24
CA MET A 49 -17.47 -3.94 -2.09
C MET A 49 -16.38 -4.16 -1.03
N PHE A 50 -15.56 -5.20 -1.13
CA PHE A 50 -14.55 -5.53 -0.11
C PHE A 50 -13.09 -5.21 -0.48
N LEU A 51 -12.80 -4.81 -1.73
CA LEU A 51 -11.52 -4.20 -2.13
C LEU A 51 -11.10 -3.03 -1.22
N THR A 52 -10.18 -3.22 -0.29
CA THR A 52 -9.66 -2.15 0.54
C THR A 52 -8.52 -1.45 -0.19
N TYR A 53 -8.59 -0.12 -0.24
CA TYR A 53 -7.53 0.71 -0.79
C TYR A 53 -6.58 1.05 0.36
N TYR A 54 -5.30 0.80 0.16
CA TYR A 54 -4.25 1.15 1.09
C TYR A 54 -3.27 2.12 0.44
N PHE A 55 -2.71 3.02 1.23
CA PHE A 55 -1.46 3.69 0.92
C PHE A 55 -0.38 3.13 1.83
N VAL A 56 0.66 2.59 1.21
CA VAL A 56 1.88 2.15 1.91
C VAL A 56 2.90 3.26 1.74
N THR A 57 3.27 3.89 2.84
CA THR A 57 4.21 5.00 2.86
C THR A 57 5.45 4.59 3.63
N VAL A 58 6.61 4.63 2.97
CA VAL A 58 7.90 4.49 3.63
C VAL A 58 8.34 5.88 4.04
N THR A 59 8.70 6.00 5.30
CA THR A 59 9.23 7.22 5.92
C THR A 59 10.67 6.98 6.36
N GLU A 60 11.30 7.98 6.97
CA GLU A 60 12.64 7.83 7.53
C GLU A 60 12.64 6.89 8.75
N GLN A 61 11.53 6.78 9.48
CA GLN A 61 11.46 6.04 10.74
C GLN A 61 10.69 4.72 10.65
N ALA A 62 9.66 4.65 9.80
CA ALA A 62 8.73 3.53 9.75
C ALA A 62 8.06 3.34 8.37
N VAL A 63 7.40 2.20 8.20
CA VAL A 63 6.45 1.96 7.12
C VAL A 63 5.04 2.12 7.65
N LEU A 64 4.34 3.11 7.13
CA LEU A 64 2.97 3.46 7.53
C LEU A 64 1.98 2.92 6.51
N ILE A 65 0.93 2.27 7.00
CA ILE A 65 -0.16 1.75 6.19
C ILE A 65 -1.39 2.58 6.50
N HIS A 66 -1.85 3.34 5.52
CA HIS A 66 -3.08 4.12 5.62
C HIS A 66 -4.19 3.42 4.86
N LYS A 67 -5.37 3.33 5.47
CA LYS A 67 -6.58 2.94 4.74
C LYS A 67 -7.10 4.16 3.96
N ALA A 68 -7.42 3.98 2.69
CA ALA A 68 -7.98 5.02 1.85
C ALA A 68 -9.49 4.87 1.73
N ASN A 69 -10.19 6.00 1.73
CA ASN A 69 -11.62 6.03 1.50
C ASN A 69 -11.94 5.60 0.07
N ARG A 70 -12.84 4.63 -0.08
CA ARG A 70 -13.22 4.04 -1.37
C ARG A 70 -13.83 5.03 -2.37
N MET A 71 -14.58 6.02 -1.87
CA MET A 71 -15.33 6.98 -2.69
C MET A 71 -14.50 8.23 -3.02
N SER A 72 -13.70 8.70 -2.06
CA SER A 72 -12.92 9.94 -2.22
C SER A 72 -11.45 9.72 -2.51
N ASN A 73 -10.96 8.47 -2.43
CA ASN A 73 -9.55 8.09 -2.59
C ASN A 73 -8.58 8.84 -1.67
N ARG A 74 -9.11 9.43 -0.58
CA ARG A 74 -8.35 10.19 0.41
C ARG A 74 -7.77 9.26 1.46
N PRO A 75 -6.55 9.51 1.95
CA PRO A 75 -6.03 8.82 3.13
C PRO A 75 -6.92 9.13 4.34
N GLN A 76 -7.29 8.11 5.11
CA GLN A 76 -8.07 8.26 6.33
C GLN A 76 -7.19 8.05 7.55
N GLU A 77 -7.07 6.81 7.99
CA GLU A 77 -6.44 6.45 9.26
C GLU A 77 -5.21 5.59 8.98
N ILE A 78 -4.16 5.79 9.80
CA ILE A 78 -3.02 4.88 9.89
C ILE A 78 -3.52 3.63 10.60
N VAL A 79 -3.68 2.55 9.85
CA VAL A 79 -4.10 1.26 10.42
C VAL A 79 -2.92 0.50 11.03
N HIS A 80 -1.72 0.68 10.48
CA HIS A 80 -0.50 0.06 11.00
C HIS A 80 0.73 0.95 10.80
N ALA A 81 1.64 0.91 11.77
CA ALA A 81 2.98 1.46 11.68
C ALA A 81 3.97 0.34 11.98
N LEU A 82 4.87 0.05 11.04
CA LEU A 82 5.80 -1.07 11.09
C LEU A 82 7.25 -0.54 11.10
N PRO A 83 8.13 -1.08 11.95
CA PRO A 83 9.56 -0.87 11.79
C PRO A 83 10.03 -1.35 10.40
N PRO A 84 11.03 -0.69 9.77
CA PRO A 84 11.48 -1.05 8.42
C PRO A 84 11.90 -2.52 8.30
N THR A 85 12.52 -3.09 9.34
CA THR A 85 12.95 -4.50 9.39
C THR A 85 11.78 -5.47 9.39
N GLU A 86 10.67 -5.13 10.04
CA GLU A 86 9.45 -5.93 10.05
C GLU A 86 8.70 -5.81 8.73
N ALA A 87 8.61 -4.58 8.19
CA ALA A 87 8.00 -4.33 6.88
C ALA A 87 8.73 -5.10 5.76
N MET A 88 10.06 -5.16 5.79
CA MET A 88 10.86 -5.97 4.86
C MET A 88 10.46 -7.44 4.88
N ARG A 89 10.32 -8.04 6.08
CA ARG A 89 9.95 -9.46 6.24
C ARG A 89 8.49 -9.74 5.88
N SER A 90 7.67 -8.70 5.87
CA SER A 90 6.24 -8.80 5.58
C SER A 90 5.94 -8.84 4.09
N VAL A 91 6.87 -8.39 3.23
CA VAL A 91 6.71 -8.40 1.76
C VAL A 91 7.13 -9.76 1.19
N SER A 92 6.27 -10.35 0.35
CA SER A 92 6.56 -11.61 -0.36
C SER A 92 5.83 -11.69 -1.72
N ASP A 93 6.15 -12.70 -2.54
CA ASP A 93 5.45 -13.01 -3.81
C ASP A 93 5.27 -11.79 -4.74
N ILE A 94 6.36 -11.05 -4.97
CA ILE A 94 6.38 -9.87 -5.84
C ILE A 94 6.25 -10.32 -7.31
N ARG A 95 5.22 -9.83 -8.00
CA ARG A 95 4.95 -10.11 -9.41
C ARG A 95 4.72 -8.83 -10.19
N ARG A 96 5.39 -8.74 -11.34
CA ARG A 96 5.25 -7.65 -12.30
C ARG A 96 4.34 -8.10 -13.43
N GLY A 97 3.21 -7.43 -13.61
CA GLY A 97 2.35 -7.62 -14.79
C GLY A 97 2.41 -6.44 -15.75
N ALA A 98 1.70 -6.50 -16.87
CA ALA A 98 1.66 -5.39 -17.83
C ALA A 98 0.93 -4.15 -17.26
N LEU A 99 -0.30 -4.35 -16.76
CA LEU A 99 -1.15 -3.28 -16.23
C LEU A 99 -1.16 -3.21 -14.70
N TRP A 100 -1.09 -4.37 -14.06
CA TRP A 100 -1.13 -4.51 -12.60
C TRP A 100 0.11 -5.27 -12.13
N SER A 101 0.80 -4.71 -11.16
CA SER A 101 1.77 -5.45 -10.34
C SER A 101 1.06 -5.97 -9.10
N SER A 102 1.60 -7.02 -8.47
CA SER A 102 1.09 -7.47 -7.17
C SER A 102 2.22 -7.92 -6.26
N PHE A 103 2.02 -7.80 -4.96
CA PHE A 103 2.85 -8.43 -3.94
C PHE A 103 1.94 -8.92 -2.81
N ARG A 104 2.44 -9.82 -1.97
CA ARG A 104 1.78 -10.19 -0.72
C ARG A 104 2.41 -9.41 0.43
N PHE A 105 1.57 -8.95 1.34
CA PHE A 105 1.98 -8.23 2.52
C PHE A 105 1.36 -8.84 3.77
N GLN A 106 2.18 -9.26 4.71
CA GLN A 106 1.72 -9.73 6.02
C GLN A 106 1.32 -8.52 6.87
N LEU A 107 0.02 -8.28 7.00
CA LEU A 107 -0.49 -7.24 7.90
C LEU A 107 -0.48 -7.76 9.35
N PRO A 108 -0.17 -6.91 10.35
CA PRO A 108 -0.32 -7.26 11.75
C PRO A 108 -1.77 -7.64 12.08
N GLY A 109 -1.95 -8.77 12.76
CA GLY A 109 -3.27 -9.27 13.15
C GLY A 109 -4.00 -10.08 12.08
N GLU A 110 -3.51 -10.11 10.83
CA GLU A 110 -4.07 -10.97 9.79
C GLU A 110 -3.39 -12.36 9.83
N PRO A 111 -4.14 -13.47 9.75
CA PRO A 111 -3.58 -14.81 9.83
C PRO A 111 -2.81 -15.22 8.56
N GLN A 112 -3.03 -14.53 7.44
CA GLN A 112 -2.38 -14.82 6.17
C GLN A 112 -1.95 -13.54 5.45
N PRO A 113 -0.89 -13.59 4.61
CA PRO A 113 -0.48 -12.45 3.82
C PRO A 113 -1.57 -12.01 2.84
N VAL A 114 -1.85 -10.71 2.83
CA VAL A 114 -2.86 -10.10 1.98
C VAL A 114 -2.25 -9.71 0.63
N LYS A 115 -2.95 -10.03 -0.46
CA LYS A 115 -2.50 -9.67 -1.82
C LYS A 115 -2.78 -8.19 -2.10
N MET A 116 -1.69 -7.43 -2.29
CA MET A 116 -1.68 -6.01 -2.64
C MET A 116 -1.49 -5.87 -4.15
N ASN A 117 -2.47 -5.28 -4.84
CA ASN A 117 -2.40 -5.00 -6.27
C ASN A 117 -2.08 -3.53 -6.51
N VAL A 118 -1.13 -3.25 -7.39
CA VAL A 118 -0.63 -1.90 -7.68
C VAL A 118 -0.81 -1.62 -9.16
N HIS A 119 -1.54 -0.55 -9.48
CA HIS A 119 -1.73 -0.13 -10.87
C HIS A 119 -0.43 0.42 -11.47
N ARG A 120 -0.23 0.26 -12.78
CA ARG A 120 0.96 0.74 -13.52
C ARG A 120 1.34 2.21 -13.22
N GLN A 121 0.37 3.07 -12.93
CA GLN A 121 0.62 4.48 -12.58
C GLN A 121 1.44 4.69 -11.29
N TRP A 122 1.46 3.71 -10.39
CA TRP A 122 2.19 3.72 -9.11
C TRP A 122 3.43 2.81 -9.15
N ARG A 123 3.78 2.31 -10.35
CA ARG A 123 4.88 1.37 -10.52
C ARG A 123 6.24 1.96 -10.14
N PRO A 124 6.60 3.20 -10.53
CA PRO A 124 7.87 3.80 -10.14
C PRO A 124 8.03 3.87 -8.61
N GLU A 125 6.96 4.22 -7.89
CA GLU A 125 6.96 4.26 -6.43
C GLU A 125 7.01 2.86 -5.83
N LEU A 126 6.37 1.87 -6.45
CA LEU A 126 6.49 0.47 -6.03
C LEU A 126 7.94 -0.02 -6.18
N ASP A 127 8.61 0.29 -7.29
CA ASP A 127 10.02 -0.02 -7.49
C ASP A 127 10.89 0.61 -6.40
N GLN A 128 10.70 1.90 -6.15
CA GLN A 128 11.44 2.63 -5.13
C GLN A 128 11.19 2.04 -3.73
N MET A 129 9.93 1.76 -3.39
CA MET A 129 9.55 1.15 -2.11
C MET A 129 10.20 -0.22 -1.93
N LEU A 130 10.14 -1.10 -2.95
CA LEU A 130 10.75 -2.43 -2.88
C LEU A 130 12.28 -2.35 -2.84
N GLY A 131 12.88 -1.39 -3.54
CA GLY A 131 14.32 -1.12 -3.46
C GLY A 131 14.74 -0.71 -2.04
N MET A 132 13.98 0.18 -1.40
CA MET A 132 14.22 0.63 -0.02
C MET A 132 14.00 -0.50 1.00
N LEU A 133 12.95 -1.30 0.84
CA LEU A 133 12.57 -2.30 1.85
C LEU A 133 13.33 -3.61 1.71
N THR A 134 13.57 -4.10 0.50
CA THR A 134 14.09 -5.45 0.28
C THR A 134 15.36 -5.48 -0.56
N GLY A 135 15.91 -4.32 -0.96
CA GLY A 135 17.00 -4.24 -1.92
C GLY A 135 16.61 -4.73 -3.33
N TYR A 136 15.31 -4.84 -3.63
CA TYR A 136 14.83 -5.31 -4.91
C TYR A 136 15.23 -4.34 -6.02
N GLN A 137 15.94 -4.83 -7.03
CA GLN A 137 16.17 -4.08 -8.27
C GLN A 137 15.26 -4.61 -9.38
N PRO A 138 14.47 -3.74 -10.03
CA PRO A 138 13.65 -4.18 -11.15
C PRO A 138 14.56 -4.69 -12.27
N THR A 139 14.33 -5.92 -12.71
CA THR A 139 14.92 -6.44 -13.94
C THR A 139 14.27 -5.71 -15.11
N ALA A 140 15.10 -5.14 -15.99
CA ALA A 140 14.68 -4.35 -17.15
C ALA A 140 13.78 -5.13 -18.12
#